data_AF-B2A1X2-F1
#
_entry.id   AF-B2A1X2-F1
#
_cell.length_a   1.000
_cell.length_b   1.000
_cell.length_c   1.000
_cell.angle_alpha   90.00
_cell.angle_beta   90.00
_cell.angle_gamma   90.00
#
_symmetry.space_group_name_H-M   'P 1'
#
loop_
_entity.id
_entity.type
_entity.pdbx_description
1 polymer ?
#
loop_
_entity_poly.entity_id
_entity_poly.type
_entity_poly.pdbx_seq_one_letter_code
_entity_poly.pdbx_strand_id
1 'polypeptide(L)'
;MSKGGLYGFFARAFLIALIVVSMIVYFIVQDLTTLIIVFLSGAVLFFCISYYLMLWNQSRIIRSGVLEVDIMKDQDFKNLMFKYFEKHGYNLDLADEDIIIERDNETSIVRAKKDIDMEEVESLIEILESDNHISKAIVATTKELDFWSIHDALELWDREKLIDRLSKVNGRKIILDTVQCVECGSGLIERQKKFETVLGCPKCNWYTN
;
A
#
# COMPACT_ATOMS: atom_id res chain seq x y z
N MET A 1 -6.29 -6.14 18.27
CA MET A 1 -7.73 -6.04 17.92
C MET A 1 -7.84 -6.17 16.40
N SER A 2 -8.39 -7.27 15.86
CA SER A 2 -8.42 -7.47 14.41
C SER A 2 -9.42 -6.51 13.77
N LYS A 3 -9.04 -5.87 12.65
CA LYS A 3 -9.89 -4.90 11.93
C LYS A 3 -11.24 -5.49 11.48
N GLY A 4 -11.33 -6.83 11.38
CA GLY A 4 -12.58 -7.54 11.10
C GLY A 4 -13.63 -7.42 12.22
N GLY A 5 -13.22 -7.22 13.47
CA GLY A 5 -14.16 -7.12 14.60
C GLY A 5 -15.00 -5.85 14.60
N LEU A 6 -14.41 -4.72 14.22
CA LEU A 6 -15.09 -3.42 14.24
C LEU A 6 -16.11 -3.31 13.10
N TYR A 7 -15.73 -3.75 11.89
CA TYR A 7 -16.64 -3.75 10.74
C TYR A 7 -17.82 -4.70 10.95
N GLY A 8 -17.57 -5.88 11.53
CA GLY A 8 -18.63 -6.82 11.90
C GLY A 8 -19.60 -6.25 12.94
N PHE A 9 -19.10 -5.45 13.89
CA PHE A 9 -19.96 -4.78 14.87
C PHE A 9 -20.88 -3.73 14.22
N PHE A 10 -20.33 -2.85 13.36
CA PHE A 10 -21.13 -1.83 12.67
C PHE A 10 -22.16 -2.43 11.71
N ALA A 11 -21.80 -3.48 10.97
CA ALA A 11 -22.74 -4.16 10.09
C ALA A 11 -23.93 -4.76 10.86
N ARG A 12 -23.67 -5.39 12.02
CA ARG A 12 -24.73 -5.93 12.89
C ARG A 12 -25.63 -4.83 13.46
N ALA A 13 -25.03 -3.74 13.95
CA ALA A 13 -25.79 -2.61 14.48
C ALA A 13 -26.69 -1.97 13.41
N PHE A 14 -26.17 -1.80 12.19
CA PHE A 14 -26.95 -1.29 11.06
C PHE A 14 -28.13 -2.21 10.71
N LEU A 15 -27.91 -3.53 10.65
CA LEU A 15 -28.95 -4.50 10.32
C LEU A 15 -30.07 -4.50 11.37
N ILE A 16 -29.73 -4.40 12.65
CA ILE A 16 -30.70 -4.27 13.75
C ILE A 16 -31.50 -2.97 13.58
N ALA A 17 -30.84 -1.84 13.32
CA ALA A 17 -31.51 -0.56 13.11
C ALA A 17 -32.46 -0.61 11.89
N LEU A 18 -32.03 -1.22 10.79
CA LEU A 18 -32.83 -1.39 9.58
C LEU A 18 -34.10 -2.21 9.86
N ILE A 19 -34.00 -3.30 10.62
CA ILE A 19 -35.16 -4.14 11.00
C ILE A 19 -36.12 -3.33 11.88
N VAL A 20 -35.62 -2.62 12.89
CA VAL A 20 -36.44 -1.82 13.81
C VAL A 20 -37.19 -0.72 13.06
N VAL A 21 -36.49 0.02 12.18
CA VAL A 21 -37.12 1.06 11.35
C VAL A 21 -38.18 0.46 10.43
N SER A 22 -37.91 -0.70 9.82
CA SER A 22 -38.87 -1.39 8.95
C SER A 22 -40.12 -1.82 9.72
N MET A 23 -39.98 -2.33 10.95
CA MET A 23 -41.12 -2.69 11.80
C MET A 23 -41.97 -1.48 12.17
N ILE A 24 -41.35 -0.34 12.52
CA ILE A 24 -42.06 0.90 12.85
C ILE A 24 -42.85 1.41 11.62
N VAL A 25 -42.21 1.44 10.44
CA VAL A 25 -42.87 1.87 9.20
C VAL A 25 -44.05 0.97 8.87
N TYR A 26 -43.89 -0.35 8.99
CA TYR A 26 -44.99 -1.30 8.76
C TYR A 26 -46.16 -1.07 9.71
N PHE A 27 -45.89 -0.80 10.99
CA PHE A 27 -46.94 -0.56 11.97
C PHE A 27 -47.77 0.70 11.65
N ILE A 28 -47.15 1.73 11.08
CA ILE A 28 -47.79 3.00 10.73
C ILE A 28 -48.55 2.89 9.40
N VAL A 29 -47.93 2.33 8.37
CA VAL A 29 -48.45 2.37 6.99
C VAL A 29 -49.32 1.15 6.67
N GLN A 30 -49.08 0.01 7.33
CA GLN A 30 -49.74 -1.28 7.07
C GLN A 30 -49.70 -1.75 5.61
N ASP A 31 -48.76 -1.24 4.81
CA ASP A 31 -48.52 -1.63 3.43
C ASP A 31 -47.17 -2.36 3.31
N LEU A 32 -47.23 -3.56 2.72
CA LEU A 32 -46.07 -4.40 2.48
C LEU A 32 -45.14 -3.80 1.42
N THR A 33 -45.69 -3.09 0.45
CA THR A 33 -44.93 -2.49 -0.67
C THR A 33 -43.98 -1.42 -0.15
N THR A 34 -44.48 -0.56 0.74
CA THR A 34 -43.69 0.49 1.41
C THR A 34 -42.55 -0.10 2.24
N LEU A 35 -42.77 -1.23 2.94
CA LEU A 35 -41.71 -1.91 3.70
C LEU A 35 -40.57 -2.39 2.79
N ILE A 36 -40.88 -3.01 1.66
CA ILE A 36 -39.86 -3.51 0.72
C ILE A 36 -39.01 -2.36 0.17
N ILE A 37 -39.64 -1.23 -0.17
CA ILE A 37 -38.94 -0.04 -0.69
C ILE A 37 -38.00 0.56 0.36
N VAL A 38 -38.44 0.68 1.62
CA VAL A 38 -37.60 1.20 2.72
C VAL A 38 -36.42 0.27 3.00
N PHE A 39 -36.64 -1.05 2.98
CA PHE A 39 -35.57 -2.01 3.22
C PHE A 39 -34.52 -1.99 2.10
N LEU A 40 -34.96 -2.00 0.83
CA LEU A 40 -34.07 -1.95 -0.32
C LEU A 40 -33.27 -0.64 -0.39
N SER A 41 -33.93 0.50 -0.17
CA SER A 41 -33.24 1.80 -0.18
C SER A 41 -32.19 1.90 0.94
N GLY A 42 -32.50 1.41 2.14
CA GLY A 42 -31.54 1.35 3.25
C GLY A 42 -30.35 0.43 2.96
N ALA A 43 -30.59 -0.74 2.34
CA ALA A 43 -29.53 -1.68 1.97
C ALA A 43 -28.58 -1.09 0.90
N VAL A 44 -29.13 -0.45 -0.14
CA VAL A 44 -28.34 0.23 -1.17
C VAL A 44 -27.49 1.34 -0.56
N LEU A 45 -28.08 2.17 0.30
CA LEU A 45 -27.40 3.30 0.92
C LEU A 45 -26.25 2.83 1.83
N PHE A 46 -26.45 1.74 2.58
CA PHE A 46 -25.39 1.10 3.36
C PHE A 46 -24.25 0.56 2.50
N PHE A 47 -24.59 -0.07 1.37
CA PHE A 47 -23.58 -0.61 0.46
C PHE A 47 -22.74 0.52 -0.16
N CYS A 48 -23.39 1.61 -0.58
CA CYS A 48 -22.70 2.82 -1.06
C CYS A 48 -21.78 3.40 0.02
N ILE A 49 -22.26 3.63 1.24
CA ILE A 49 -21.43 4.17 2.33
C ILE A 49 -20.26 3.25 2.64
N SER A 50 -20.49 1.94 2.75
CA SER A 50 -19.45 0.95 3.04
C SER A 50 -18.37 0.95 1.94
N TYR A 51 -18.80 1.02 0.67
CA TYR A 51 -17.91 1.12 -0.47
C TYR A 51 -17.07 2.41 -0.43
N TYR A 52 -17.69 3.56 -0.17
CA TYR A 52 -17.00 4.84 -0.01
C TYR A 52 -16.00 4.83 1.16
N LEU A 53 -16.37 4.27 2.31
CA LEU A 53 -15.47 4.13 3.47
C LEU A 53 -14.31 3.20 3.18
N MET A 54 -14.53 2.12 2.41
CA MET A 54 -13.45 1.22 1.98
C MET A 54 -12.44 1.94 1.11
N LEU A 55 -12.91 2.67 0.09
CA LEU A 55 -12.06 3.49 -0.79
C LEU A 55 -11.29 4.53 0.01
N TRP A 56 -11.95 5.24 0.92
CA TRP A 56 -11.30 6.28 1.71
C TRP A 56 -10.21 5.75 2.66
N ASN A 57 -10.44 4.59 3.28
CA ASN A 57 -9.45 3.96 4.15
C ASN A 57 -8.23 3.45 3.37
N GLN A 58 -8.43 2.94 2.15
CA GLN A 58 -7.32 2.59 1.28
C GLN A 58 -6.44 3.82 1.03
N SER A 59 -7.05 4.96 0.65
CA SER A 59 -6.31 6.20 0.43
C SER A 59 -5.56 6.69 1.69
N ARG A 60 -6.10 6.51 2.90
CA ARG A 60 -5.46 6.99 4.14
C ARG A 60 -4.25 6.15 4.58
N ILE A 61 -4.34 4.82 4.48
CA ILE A 61 -3.22 3.93 4.82
C ILE A 61 -2.08 4.14 3.82
N ILE A 62 -2.44 4.26 2.54
CA ILE A 62 -1.56 4.61 1.43
C ILE A 62 -0.86 5.95 1.70
N ARG A 63 -1.60 7.02 2.04
CA ARG A 63 -1.02 8.36 2.23
C ARG A 63 0.02 8.44 3.35
N SER A 64 -0.09 7.62 4.41
CA SER A 64 0.93 7.59 5.46
C SER A 64 2.22 6.87 5.05
N GLY A 65 2.12 5.70 4.40
CA GLY A 65 3.29 4.92 3.98
C GLY A 65 4.13 5.61 2.91
N VAL A 66 3.51 6.47 2.11
CA VAL A 66 4.13 7.13 0.95
C VAL A 66 4.99 8.30 1.35
N LEU A 67 4.51 9.12 2.28
CA LEU A 67 5.25 10.26 2.78
C LEU A 67 6.57 9.82 3.41
N GLU A 68 6.54 8.65 4.05
CA GLU A 68 7.72 8.00 4.63
C GLU A 68 8.70 7.54 3.55
N VAL A 69 8.21 6.97 2.44
CA VAL A 69 9.05 6.57 1.29
C VAL A 69 9.65 7.78 0.57
N ASP A 70 8.89 8.88 0.42
CA ASP A 70 9.34 10.11 -0.23
C ASP A 70 10.52 10.76 0.51
N ILE A 71 10.56 10.65 1.85
CA ILE A 71 11.63 11.22 2.69
C ILE A 71 12.80 10.26 2.96
N MET A 72 12.71 8.98 2.60
CA MET A 72 13.79 7.99 2.80
C MET A 72 15.03 8.37 2.02
N LYS A 73 16.22 7.93 2.45
CA LYS A 73 17.42 8.01 1.60
C LYS A 73 17.37 6.90 0.54
N ASP A 74 18.09 7.05 -0.57
CA ASP A 74 18.10 6.05 -1.64
C ASP A 74 18.53 4.65 -1.13
N GLN A 75 19.51 4.61 -0.22
CA GLN A 75 19.91 3.37 0.46
C GLN A 75 18.77 2.74 1.27
N ASP A 76 18.00 3.55 1.99
CA ASP A 76 16.88 3.06 2.81
C ASP A 76 15.74 2.57 1.92
N PHE A 77 15.53 3.25 0.79
CA PHE A 77 14.56 2.84 -0.23
C PHE A 77 14.97 1.52 -0.90
N LYS A 78 16.25 1.34 -1.26
CA LYS A 78 16.78 0.08 -1.76
C LYS A 78 16.59 -1.05 -0.73
N ASN A 79 16.89 -0.79 0.56
CA ASN A 79 16.67 -1.75 1.64
C ASN A 79 15.18 -2.09 1.84
N LEU A 80 14.29 -1.11 1.69
CA LEU A 80 12.84 -1.34 1.73
C LEU A 80 12.41 -2.30 0.61
N MET A 81 12.90 -2.06 -0.60
CA MET A 81 12.61 -2.91 -1.76
C MET A 81 13.19 -4.31 -1.60
N PHE A 82 14.41 -4.43 -1.08
CA PHE A 82 15.03 -5.72 -0.76
C PHE A 82 14.14 -6.55 0.17
N LYS A 83 13.73 -5.98 1.30
CA LYS A 83 12.83 -6.65 2.27
C LYS A 83 11.44 -6.91 1.70
N TYR A 84 10.95 -6.05 0.80
CA TYR A 84 9.71 -6.26 0.11
C TYR A 84 9.77 -7.58 -0.68
N PHE A 85 10.79 -7.77 -1.52
CA PHE A 85 10.93 -8.98 -2.33
C PHE A 85 11.24 -10.21 -1.47
N GLU A 86 12.06 -10.07 -0.43
CA GLU A 86 12.37 -11.17 0.51
C GLU A 86 11.09 -11.76 1.09
N LYS A 87 10.18 -10.89 1.54
CA LYS A 87 8.91 -11.28 2.13
C LYS A 87 7.95 -11.94 1.13
N HIS A 88 8.13 -11.75 -0.17
CA HIS A 88 7.35 -12.43 -1.21
C HIS A 88 7.97 -13.75 -1.67
N GLY A 89 9.05 -14.18 -1.02
CA GLY A 89 9.71 -15.45 -1.31
C GLY A 89 10.61 -15.40 -2.55
N TYR A 90 11.12 -14.22 -2.92
CA TYR A 90 12.18 -14.13 -3.92
C TYR A 90 13.53 -14.44 -3.27
N ASN A 91 14.38 -15.15 -4.00
CA ASN A 91 15.81 -15.21 -3.69
C ASN A 91 16.45 -13.90 -4.14
N LEU A 92 17.35 -13.36 -3.32
CA LEU A 92 17.89 -12.02 -3.50
C LEU A 92 19.40 -12.07 -3.58
N ASP A 93 19.96 -11.41 -4.59
CA ASP A 93 21.37 -11.07 -4.66
C ASP A 93 21.54 -9.55 -4.81
N LEU A 94 22.49 -9.00 -4.07
CA LEU A 94 22.77 -7.56 -4.07
C LEU A 94 23.92 -7.29 -5.04
N ALA A 95 23.59 -6.72 -6.20
CA ALA A 95 24.56 -6.06 -7.06
C ALA A 95 24.69 -4.59 -6.63
N ASP A 96 25.84 -3.96 -6.85
CA ASP A 96 26.19 -2.61 -6.35
C ASP A 96 25.00 -1.64 -6.25
N GLU A 97 24.36 -1.35 -7.38
CA GLU A 97 23.23 -0.43 -7.47
C GLU A 97 21.88 -1.12 -7.69
N ASP A 98 21.88 -2.35 -8.20
CA ASP A 98 20.67 -3.12 -8.51
C ASP A 98 20.38 -4.26 -7.52
N ILE A 99 19.14 -4.74 -7.50
CA ILE A 99 18.75 -5.93 -6.75
C ILE A 99 18.41 -7.00 -7.79
N ILE A 100 19.13 -8.11 -7.77
CA ILE A 100 18.79 -9.27 -8.59
C ILE A 100 17.83 -10.14 -7.77
N ILE A 101 16.65 -10.37 -8.32
CA ILE A 101 15.62 -11.22 -7.71
C ILE A 101 15.41 -12.45 -8.55
N GLU A 102 15.29 -13.60 -7.92
CA GLU A 102 15.02 -14.86 -8.61
C GLU A 102 13.81 -15.55 -7.97
N ARG A 103 12.89 -16.02 -8.82
CA ARG A 103 11.74 -16.81 -8.40
C ARG A 103 11.27 -17.70 -9.54
N ASP A 104 10.97 -18.96 -9.24
CA ASP A 104 10.40 -19.90 -10.20
C ASP A 104 11.26 -20.06 -11.49
N ASN A 105 12.59 -20.00 -11.36
CA ASN A 105 13.60 -19.97 -12.44
C ASN A 105 13.55 -18.74 -13.35
N GLU A 106 12.84 -17.68 -12.96
CA GLU A 106 12.88 -16.38 -13.61
C GLU A 106 13.75 -15.42 -12.79
N THR A 107 14.77 -14.87 -13.44
CA THR A 107 15.65 -13.85 -12.85
C THR A 107 15.21 -12.47 -13.34
N SER A 108 14.94 -11.57 -12.41
CA SER A 108 14.63 -10.18 -12.72
C SER A 108 15.65 -9.25 -12.08
N ILE A 109 15.95 -8.15 -12.76
CA ILE A 109 16.75 -7.06 -12.21
C ILE A 109 15.84 -5.95 -11.69
N VAL A 110 16.14 -5.40 -10.52
CA VAL A 110 15.36 -4.33 -9.93
C VAL A 110 16.26 -3.15 -9.62
N ARG A 111 15.94 -2.00 -10.21
CA ARG A 111 16.53 -0.72 -9.83
C ARG A 111 15.58 0.06 -8.96
N ALA A 112 16.00 0.33 -7.73
CA ALA A 112 15.21 1.02 -6.73
C ALA A 112 15.82 2.39 -6.45
N LYS A 113 15.25 3.45 -7.05
CA LYS A 113 15.74 4.83 -6.88
C LYS A 113 14.58 5.81 -6.82
N LYS A 114 14.61 6.73 -5.85
CA LYS A 114 13.52 7.70 -5.66
C LYS A 114 13.38 8.68 -6.81
N ASP A 115 14.53 9.10 -7.34
CA ASP A 115 14.63 9.97 -8.50
C ASP A 115 15.42 9.23 -9.56
N ILE A 116 14.71 8.65 -10.52
CA ILE A 116 15.30 7.96 -11.65
C ILE A 116 15.10 8.81 -12.91
N ASP A 117 16.15 8.94 -13.71
CA ASP A 117 16.09 9.59 -15.00
C ASP A 117 15.94 8.57 -16.14
N MET A 118 15.80 9.07 -17.37
CA MET A 118 15.65 8.21 -18.55
C MET A 118 16.92 7.42 -18.87
N GLU A 119 18.10 8.00 -18.66
CA GLU A 119 19.38 7.33 -18.93
C GLU A 119 19.52 6.08 -18.05
N GLU A 120 19.09 6.15 -16.79
CA GLU A 120 19.08 5.02 -15.87
C GLU A 120 18.06 3.94 -16.25
N VAL A 121 16.93 4.32 -16.86
CA VAL A 121 15.95 3.35 -17.39
C VAL A 121 16.49 2.68 -18.66
N GLU A 122 17.10 3.45 -19.56
CA GLU A 122 17.70 2.96 -20.80
C GLU A 122 18.83 1.97 -20.51
N SER A 123 19.70 2.25 -19.54
CA SER A 123 20.77 1.31 -19.15
C SER A 123 20.26 -0.03 -18.61
N LEU A 124 19.07 -0.09 -17.97
CA LEU A 124 18.45 -1.37 -17.60
C LEU A 124 17.95 -2.15 -18.80
N ILE A 125 17.48 -1.45 -19.83
CA ILE A 125 17.03 -2.08 -21.06
C ILE A 125 18.23 -2.63 -21.82
N GLU A 126 19.35 -1.91 -21.87
CA GLU A 126 20.60 -2.44 -22.42
C GLU A 126 21.07 -3.71 -21.69
N ILE A 127 20.94 -3.74 -20.36
CA ILE A 127 21.21 -4.95 -19.57
C ILE A 127 20.24 -6.08 -19.95
N LEU A 128 18.95 -5.80 -20.06
CA LEU A 128 17.95 -6.78 -20.47
C LEU A 128 18.20 -7.36 -21.88
N GLU A 129 18.63 -6.53 -22.82
CA GLU A 129 18.90 -6.95 -24.19
C GLU A 129 20.22 -7.71 -24.33
N SER A 130 21.19 -7.43 -23.45
CA SER A 130 22.52 -8.04 -23.49
C SER A 130 22.65 -9.32 -22.67
N ASP A 131 21.87 -9.48 -21.60
CA ASP A 131 21.93 -10.65 -20.71
C ASP A 131 20.68 -11.53 -20.84
N ASN A 132 20.83 -12.64 -21.55
CA ASN A 132 19.77 -13.65 -21.74
C ASN A 132 19.34 -14.35 -20.45
N HIS A 133 20.07 -14.19 -19.34
CA HIS A 133 19.68 -14.74 -18.04
C HIS A 133 18.62 -13.89 -17.33
N ILE A 134 18.46 -12.62 -17.71
CA ILE A 134 17.49 -11.70 -17.09
C ILE A 134 16.23 -11.67 -17.93
N SER A 135 15.12 -12.17 -17.37
CA SER A 135 13.84 -12.22 -18.07
C SER A 135 13.04 -10.92 -17.96
N LYS A 136 13.32 -10.11 -16.94
CA LYS A 136 12.51 -8.92 -16.63
C LYS A 136 13.31 -7.86 -15.89
N ALA A 137 13.01 -6.59 -16.14
CA ALA A 137 13.48 -5.48 -15.31
C ALA A 137 12.32 -4.82 -14.57
N ILE A 138 12.58 -4.37 -13.36
CA ILE A 138 11.64 -3.60 -12.55
C ILE A 138 12.32 -2.29 -12.16
N VAL A 139 11.66 -1.18 -12.45
CA VAL A 139 12.09 0.15 -11.99
C VAL A 139 11.14 0.59 -10.91
N ALA A 140 11.63 0.72 -9.68
CA ALA A 140 10.85 1.23 -8.56
C ALA A 140 11.27 2.67 -8.25
N THR A 141 10.32 3.60 -8.33
CA THR A 141 10.57 5.01 -8.09
C THR A 141 9.39 5.72 -7.41
N THR A 142 9.68 6.82 -6.72
CA THR A 142 8.65 7.67 -6.11
C THR A 142 8.16 8.76 -7.05
N LYS A 143 8.82 8.96 -8.20
CA LYS A 143 8.36 9.89 -9.23
C LYS A 143 7.23 9.29 -10.06
N GLU A 144 6.35 10.18 -10.51
CA GLU A 144 5.48 9.88 -11.64
C GLU A 144 6.32 9.94 -12.91
N LEU A 145 6.15 8.92 -13.74
CA LEU A 145 6.92 8.71 -14.94
C LEU A 145 5.93 8.57 -16.09
N ASP A 146 5.91 9.55 -16.98
CA ASP A 146 5.03 9.56 -18.15
C ASP A 146 5.63 8.69 -19.27
N PHE A 147 5.65 7.37 -19.07
CA PHE A 147 6.23 6.43 -20.02
C PHE A 147 5.18 5.49 -20.60
N TRP A 148 4.90 5.69 -21.88
CA TRP A 148 3.95 4.88 -22.63
C TRP A 148 4.83 3.93 -23.46
N SER A 149 4.94 2.68 -23.00
CA SER A 149 5.61 1.55 -23.68
C SER A 149 7.11 1.71 -23.96
N ILE A 150 7.97 1.53 -22.95
CA ILE A 150 9.43 1.48 -23.20
C ILE A 150 9.87 0.04 -23.56
N HIS A 151 9.36 -1.00 -22.91
CA HIS A 151 9.70 -2.39 -23.24
C HIS A 151 8.73 -3.39 -22.59
N ASP A 152 8.37 -4.49 -23.26
CA ASP A 152 7.41 -5.50 -22.72
C ASP A 152 7.96 -6.23 -21.47
N ALA A 153 9.28 -6.39 -21.39
CA ALA A 153 9.97 -6.98 -20.25
C ALA A 153 10.32 -5.96 -19.14
N LEU A 154 9.97 -4.69 -19.31
CA LEU A 154 10.20 -3.65 -18.30
C LEU A 154 8.91 -3.37 -17.54
N GLU A 155 8.92 -3.63 -16.23
CA GLU A 155 7.84 -3.26 -15.33
C GLU A 155 8.19 -1.98 -14.56
N LEU A 156 7.55 -0.89 -14.94
CA LEU A 156 7.64 0.35 -14.20
C LEU A 156 6.74 0.28 -12.95
N TRP A 157 7.30 0.54 -11.78
CA TRP A 157 6.62 0.85 -10.53
C TRP A 157 6.82 2.33 -10.25
N ASP A 158 6.04 3.14 -10.97
CA ASP A 158 5.85 4.56 -10.66
C ASP A 158 5.22 4.74 -9.27
N ARG A 159 5.02 5.99 -8.88
CA ARG A 159 4.44 6.34 -7.59
C ARG A 159 3.15 5.57 -7.27
N GLU A 160 2.15 5.58 -8.16
CA GLU A 160 0.85 4.94 -7.89
C GLU A 160 0.96 3.43 -7.77
N LYS A 161 1.75 2.80 -8.65
CA LYS A 161 1.91 1.36 -8.65
C LYS A 161 2.80 0.88 -7.51
N LEU A 162 3.88 1.60 -7.20
CA LEU A 162 4.73 1.34 -6.03
C LEU A 162 3.89 1.34 -4.75
N ILE A 163 3.00 2.32 -4.63
CA ILE A 163 2.03 2.43 -3.54
C ILE A 163 1.14 1.19 -3.45
N ASP A 164 0.52 0.82 -4.57
CA ASP A 164 -0.36 -0.35 -4.63
C ASP A 164 0.41 -1.61 -4.20
N ARG A 165 1.63 -1.81 -4.72
CA ARG A 165 2.51 -2.92 -4.38
C ARG A 165 2.83 -2.96 -2.88
N LEU A 166 3.27 -1.85 -2.29
CA LEU A 166 3.62 -1.76 -0.87
C LEU A 166 2.40 -1.92 0.05
N SER A 167 1.22 -1.44 -0.38
CA SER A 167 -0.02 -1.50 0.42
C SER A 167 -0.51 -2.93 0.65
N LYS A 168 -0.35 -3.82 -0.35
CA LYS A 168 -0.80 -5.22 -0.33
C LYS A 168 -0.11 -6.08 0.74
N VAL A 169 1.01 -5.60 1.27
CA VAL A 169 1.97 -6.40 2.05
C VAL A 169 2.04 -5.94 3.49
N ASN A 170 1.14 -5.02 3.86
CA ASN A 170 1.19 -4.28 5.10
C ASN A 170 2.53 -3.52 5.19
N GLY A 171 2.91 -2.80 4.11
CA GLY A 171 4.20 -2.12 3.93
C GLY A 171 4.63 -1.29 5.14
N ARG A 172 3.67 -0.75 5.90
CA ARG A 172 3.89 -0.09 7.20
C ARG A 172 4.74 -0.89 8.19
N LYS A 173 4.55 -2.21 8.28
CA LYS A 173 5.36 -3.09 9.15
C LYS A 173 6.81 -3.21 8.63
N ILE A 174 6.99 -3.28 7.31
CA ILE A 174 8.32 -3.33 6.69
C ILE A 174 9.04 -1.98 6.85
N ILE A 175 8.31 -0.87 6.72
CA ILE A 175 8.83 0.49 6.96
C ILE A 175 9.31 0.64 8.41
N LEU A 176 8.50 0.21 9.40
CA LEU A 176 8.89 0.19 10.82
C LEU A 176 10.17 -0.61 11.09
N ASP A 177 10.33 -1.75 10.40
CA ASP A 177 11.50 -2.62 10.57
C ASP A 177 12.75 -2.11 9.83
N THR A 178 12.62 -1.08 8.98
CA THR A 178 13.70 -0.60 8.09
C THR A 178 14.19 0.80 8.42
N VAL A 179 13.26 1.70 8.74
CA VAL A 179 13.61 3.10 9.01
C VAL A 179 14.21 3.21 10.41
N GLN A 180 15.45 3.68 10.47
CA GLN A 180 16.12 4.00 11.72
C GLN A 180 15.95 5.48 12.07
N CYS A 181 15.92 5.78 13.36
CA CYS A 181 15.90 7.15 13.83
C CYS A 181 17.17 7.90 13.39
N VAL A 182 16.98 9.07 12.76
CA VAL A 182 18.09 9.89 12.26
C VAL A 182 18.98 10.44 13.38
N GLU A 183 18.44 10.59 14.59
CA GLU A 183 19.20 11.11 15.74
C GLU A 183 20.01 10.03 16.48
N CYS A 184 19.50 8.79 16.56
CA CYS A 184 20.10 7.78 17.45
C CYS A 184 20.15 6.35 16.88
N GLY A 185 19.75 6.15 15.63
CA GLY A 185 19.85 4.86 14.92
C GLY A 185 18.91 3.75 15.41
N SER A 186 18.08 3.98 16.45
CA SER A 186 17.13 2.96 16.89
C SER A 186 15.97 2.80 15.91
N GLY A 187 15.43 1.59 15.79
CA GLY A 187 14.20 1.33 15.03
C GLY A 187 13.03 2.19 15.51
N LEU A 188 12.17 2.58 14.56
CA LEU A 188 11.00 3.41 14.83
C LEU A 188 9.80 2.56 15.30
N ILE A 189 8.91 3.19 16.07
CA ILE A 189 7.65 2.59 16.54
C ILE A 189 6.47 3.49 16.15
N GLU A 190 5.29 2.90 15.96
CA GLU A 190 4.06 3.69 15.77
C GLU A 190 3.70 4.41 17.07
N ARG A 191 3.45 5.72 16.97
CA ARG A 191 2.90 6.54 18.05
C ARG A 191 1.64 7.26 17.58
N GLN A 192 0.66 7.35 18.47
CA GLN A 192 -0.56 8.13 18.23
C GLN A 192 -0.33 9.59 18.60
N LYS A 193 -0.56 10.50 17.67
CA LYS A 193 -0.50 11.95 17.91
C LYS A 193 -1.81 12.58 17.46
N LYS A 194 -2.62 13.05 18.41
CA LYS A 194 -3.92 13.76 18.27
C LYS A 194 -4.97 13.15 17.31
N PHE A 195 -4.67 12.99 16.01
CA PHE A 195 -5.54 12.42 14.98
C PHE A 195 -4.80 11.57 13.92
N GLU A 196 -3.51 11.33 14.09
CA GLU A 196 -2.65 10.65 13.13
C GLU A 196 -1.74 9.62 13.81
N THR A 197 -1.34 8.59 13.05
CA THR A 197 -0.32 7.63 13.46
C THR A 197 0.96 8.05 12.78
N VAL A 198 1.97 8.40 13.58
CA VAL A 198 3.29 8.85 13.12
C VAL A 198 4.35 7.86 13.58
N LEU A 199 5.46 7.76 12.84
CA LEU A 199 6.61 7.00 13.27
C LEU A 199 7.40 7.85 14.29
N GLY A 200 7.67 7.26 15.44
CA GLY A 200 8.41 7.92 16.52
C GLY A 200 9.56 7.06 17.01
N CYS A 201 10.66 7.72 17.36
CA CYS A 201 11.78 7.06 18.00
C CYS A 201 11.46 6.77 19.47
N PRO A 202 11.62 5.51 19.94
CA PRO A 202 11.38 5.18 21.34
C PRO A 202 12.42 5.82 22.29
N LYS A 203 13.65 6.09 21.80
CA LYS A 203 14.76 6.56 22.63
C LYS A 203 14.86 8.08 22.76
N CYS A 204 14.78 8.83 21.66
CA CYS A 204 15.04 10.27 21.65
C CYS A 204 13.80 11.14 21.40
N ASN A 205 12.60 10.55 21.34
CA ASN A 205 11.34 11.30 21.16
C ASN A 205 11.27 12.07 19.82
N TRP A 206 12.12 11.72 18.85
CA TRP A 206 12.05 12.20 17.46
C TRP A 206 10.84 11.62 16.72
N TYR A 207 10.28 12.35 15.76
CA TYR A 207 9.13 11.93 14.95
C TYR A 207 9.38 12.24 13.47
N THR A 208 8.86 11.39 12.59
CA THR A 208 8.70 11.72 11.17
C THR A 208 7.61 12.79 11.06
N ASN A 209 7.94 13.96 10.50
CA ASN A 209 6.96 15.01 10.19
C ASN A 209 6.10 14.64 8.98
#